data_AF-A0A662Z606-F1
#
_entry.id   AF-A0A662Z606-F1
#
_cell.length_a   1.000
_cell.length_b   1.000
_cell.length_c   1.000
_cell.angle_alpha   90.00
_cell.angle_beta   90.00
_cell.angle_gamma   90.00
#
_symmetry.space_group_name_H-M   'P 1'
#
loop_
_entity.id
_entity.type
_entity.pdbx_description
1 polymer ?
#
loop_
_entity_poly.entity_id
_entity_poly.type
_entity_poly.pdbx_seq_one_letter_code
_entity_poly.pdbx_strand_id
1 'polypeptide(L)'
;MIILPIKKKWFDMIKKGEKKEEYREIKPYYNSRFEIFKRRSHVLVQFRNGYSSNSPYIVCRCSLSVGKGKKEWGAPDKDVYILTITRIYRLEQYLLEGKE
;
A
#
# COMPACT_ATOMS: atom_id res chain seq x y z
N MET A 1 4.29 -11.98 2.40
CA MET A 1 4.29 -10.50 2.31
C MET A 1 3.61 -10.11 1.01
N ILE A 2 2.73 -9.12 1.00
CA ILE A 2 2.05 -8.68 -0.24
C ILE A 2 2.86 -7.53 -0.84
N ILE A 3 3.11 -7.57 -2.14
CA ILE A 3 3.87 -6.53 -2.86
C ILE A 3 2.93 -5.80 -3.82
N LEU A 4 2.80 -4.49 -3.68
CA LEU A 4 1.90 -3.65 -4.47
C LEU A 4 2.66 -2.49 -5.10
N PRO A 5 2.83 -2.49 -6.43
CA PRO A 5 3.27 -1.31 -7.18
C PRO A 5 2.21 -0.20 -7.10
N ILE A 6 2.61 1.00 -6.71
CA ILE A 6 1.75 2.18 -6.62
C ILE A 6 2.35 3.35 -7.40
N LYS A 7 1.49 4.32 -7.76
CA LYS A 7 1.94 5.55 -8.43
C LYS A 7 2.83 6.36 -7.47
N LYS A 8 3.85 7.01 -8.01
CA LYS A 8 4.80 7.85 -7.26
C LYS A 8 4.12 8.86 -6.33
N LYS A 9 3.07 9.53 -6.80
CA LYS A 9 2.27 10.47 -5.98
C LYS A 9 1.80 9.84 -4.66
N TRP A 10 1.20 8.65 -4.74
CA TRP A 10 0.67 7.95 -3.57
C TRP A 10 1.78 7.39 -2.68
N PHE A 11 2.87 6.93 -3.30
CA PHE A 11 4.06 6.51 -2.58
C PHE A 11 4.63 7.63 -1.72
N ASP A 12 4.84 8.81 -2.30
CA ASP A 12 5.39 9.96 -1.59
C ASP A 12 4.46 10.42 -0.45
N MET A 13 3.13 10.41 -0.66
CA MET A 13 2.17 10.75 0.39
C MET A 13 2.12 9.72 1.52
N ILE A 14 2.25 8.42 1.22
CA ILE A 14 2.36 7.36 2.24
C ILE A 14 3.68 7.53 3.00
N LYS A 15 4.79 7.81 2.30
CA LYS A 15 6.11 8.07 2.90
C LYS A 15 6.06 9.18 3.93
N LYS A 16 5.32 10.26 3.64
CA LYS A 16 5.14 11.41 4.53
C LYS A 16 4.10 11.17 5.65
N GLY A 17 3.37 10.06 5.62
CA GLY A 17 2.29 9.76 6.57
C GLY A 17 0.99 10.52 6.32
N GLU A 18 0.89 11.27 5.21
CA GLU A 18 -0.29 12.04 4.82
C GLU A 18 -1.41 11.12 4.32
N LYS A 19 -1.07 10.13 3.49
CA LYS A 19 -2.01 9.14 2.95
C LYS A 19 -1.94 7.85 3.74
N LYS A 20 -3.06 7.46 4.35
CA LYS A 20 -3.16 6.28 5.24
C LYS A 20 -3.94 5.11 4.65
N GLU A 21 -4.32 5.19 3.37
CA GLU A 21 -5.08 4.14 2.69
C GLU A 21 -4.53 3.90 1.29
N GLU A 22 -4.55 2.66 0.81
CA GLU A 22 -4.34 2.29 -0.60
C GLU A 22 -5.57 1.54 -1.12
N TYR A 23 -5.96 1.80 -2.36
CA TYR A 23 -7.18 1.26 -2.94
C TYR A 23 -6.88 0.27 -4.07
N ARG A 24 -7.62 -0.84 -4.11
CA ARG A 24 -7.62 -1.76 -5.26
C ARG A 24 -9.03 -2.12 -5.66
N GLU A 25 -9.29 -2.09 -6.96
CA GLU A 25 -10.56 -2.60 -7.50
C GLU A 25 -10.78 -4.05 -7.09
N ILE A 26 -12.03 -4.40 -6.82
CA ILE A 26 -12.43 -5.78 -6.53
C ILE A 26 -12.35 -6.58 -7.85
N LYS A 27 -11.28 -7.35 -8.02
CA LYS A 27 -10.98 -8.16 -9.20
C LYS A 27 -10.39 -9.51 -8.77
N PRO A 28 -10.62 -10.62 -9.51
CA PRO A 28 -10.13 -11.96 -9.14
C PRO A 28 -8.65 -12.01 -8.75
N TYR A 29 -7.81 -11.22 -9.44
CA TYR A 29 -6.39 -11.06 -9.13
C TYR A 29 -6.12 -10.58 -7.69
N TYR A 30 -6.89 -9.63 -7.17
CA TYR A 30 -6.72 -9.13 -5.81
C TYR A 30 -7.41 -10.01 -4.77
N ASN A 31 -8.53 -10.65 -5.13
CA ASN A 31 -9.26 -11.55 -4.23
C ASN A 31 -8.32 -12.62 -3.66
N SER A 32 -7.61 -13.36 -4.54
CA SER A 32 -6.68 -14.42 -4.12
C SER A 32 -5.50 -13.89 -3.28
N ARG A 33 -4.95 -12.73 -3.65
CA ARG A 33 -3.83 -12.11 -2.94
C ARG A 33 -4.23 -11.57 -1.55
N PHE A 34 -5.50 -11.26 -1.35
CA PHE A 34 -6.04 -10.71 -0.12
C PHE A 34 -6.70 -11.75 0.80
N GLU A 35 -6.81 -13.01 0.40
CA GLU A 35 -7.29 -14.11 1.25
C GLU A 35 -6.54 -14.22 2.59
N ILE A 36 -5.26 -13.85 2.62
CA ILE A 36 -4.46 -13.82 3.86
C ILE A 36 -5.08 -12.94 4.96
N PHE A 37 -5.82 -11.89 4.59
CA PHE A 37 -6.51 -11.02 5.54
C PHE A 37 -7.73 -11.67 6.19
N LYS A 38 -8.28 -12.75 5.62
CA LYS A 38 -9.34 -13.54 6.28
C LYS A 38 -8.83 -14.30 7.49
N ARG A 39 -7.53 -14.61 7.51
CA ARG A 39 -6.87 -15.36 8.60
C ARG A 39 -6.08 -14.46 9.53
N ARG A 40 -5.84 -13.20 9.14
CA ARG A 40 -5.02 -12.24 9.89
C ARG A 40 -5.62 -10.84 9.78
N SER A 41 -5.91 -10.22 10.92
CA SER A 41 -6.43 -8.84 10.96
C SER A 41 -5.44 -7.81 10.37
N HIS A 42 -4.15 -8.14 10.36
CA HIS A 42 -3.10 -7.29 9.80
C HIS A 42 -2.05 -8.08 9.03
N VAL A 43 -1.58 -7.50 7.92
CA VAL A 43 -0.57 -8.10 7.04
C VAL A 43 0.47 -7.06 6.66
N LEU A 44 1.73 -7.49 6.51
CA LEU A 44 2.80 -6.65 5.96
C LEU A 44 2.64 -6.50 4.44
N VAL A 45 2.57 -5.26 3.99
CA VAL A 45 2.44 -4.85 2.60
C VAL A 45 3.65 -4.00 2.22
N GLN A 46 4.33 -4.39 1.16
CA GLN A 46 5.41 -3.65 0.53
C GLN A 46 4.83 -2.82 -0.62
N PHE A 47 4.75 -1.51 -0.44
CA PHE A 47 4.38 -0.58 -1.50
C PHE A 47 5.62 -0.19 -2.30
N ARG A 48 5.62 -0.44 -3.61
CA ARG A 48 6.74 -0.12 -4.51
C ARG A 48 6.42 1.10 -5.35
N ASN A 49 7.38 2.01 -5.52
CA ASN A 49 7.27 3.16 -6.40
C ASN A 49 7.47 2.73 -7.87
N GLY A 50 6.43 2.18 -8.48
CA GLY A 50 6.47 1.61 -9.82
C GLY A 50 6.82 0.11 -9.85
N TYR A 51 7.07 -0.39 -11.07
CA TYR A 51 7.17 -1.82 -11.38
C TYR A 51 8.61 -2.32 -11.57
N SER A 52 9.57 -1.42 -11.78
CA SER A 52 10.99 -1.78 -11.96
C SER A 52 11.51 -2.60 -10.78
N SER A 53 12.36 -3.60 -11.01
CA SER A 53 13.02 -4.39 -9.96
C SER A 53 13.70 -3.50 -8.90
N ASN A 54 14.26 -2.38 -9.33
CA ASN A 54 15.00 -1.44 -8.48
C ASN A 54 14.13 -0.29 -7.94
N SER A 55 12.80 -0.34 -8.09
CA SER A 55 11.91 0.68 -7.55
C SER A 55 12.01 0.78 -6.02
N PRO A 56 12.15 2.00 -5.45
CA PRO A 56 12.08 2.23 -4.02
C PRO A 56 10.82 1.63 -3.41
N TYR A 57 10.87 1.26 -2.14
CA TYR A 57 9.72 0.67 -1.47
C TYR A 57 9.55 1.07 -0.01
N ILE A 58 8.32 0.90 0.48
CA ILE A 58 7.94 1.12 1.87
C ILE A 58 7.21 -0.12 2.37
N VAL A 59 7.58 -0.61 3.56
CA VAL A 59 6.87 -1.70 4.22
C VAL A 59 5.93 -1.13 5.28
N CYS A 60 4.66 -1.45 5.14
CA CYS A 60 3.58 -1.03 6.03
C CYS A 60 2.88 -2.23 6.65
N ARG A 61 2.40 -2.07 7.88
CA ARG A 61 1.33 -2.90 8.43
C ARG A 61 0.01 -2.37 7.90
N CYS A 62 -0.78 -3.23 7.28
CA CYS A 62 -2.11 -2.86 6.81
C CYS A 62 -3.18 -3.77 7.41
N SER A 63 -4.39 -3.23 7.57
CA SER A 63 -5.64 -4.00 7.66
C SER A 63 -6.39 -3.87 6.33
N LEU A 64 -7.40 -4.73 6.12
CA LEU A 64 -8.20 -4.75 4.90
C LEU A 64 -9.68 -4.59 5.21
N SER A 65 -10.35 -3.71 4.47
CA SER A 65 -11.81 -3.60 4.44
C SER A 65 -12.29 -3.44 2.99
N VAL A 66 -13.61 -3.49 2.79
CA VAL A 66 -14.25 -3.17 1.51
C VAL A 66 -15.19 -1.99 1.73
N GLY A 67 -15.18 -1.03 0.80
CA GLY A 67 -16.10 0.11 0.82
C GLY A 67 -15.69 1.19 -0.17
N LYS A 68 -16.27 2.39 0.01
CA LYS A 68 -15.96 3.57 -0.81
C LYS A 68 -14.68 4.24 -0.31
N GLY A 69 -13.68 4.33 -1.18
CA GLY A 69 -12.46 5.08 -0.90
C GLY A 69 -12.64 6.59 -1.08
N LYS A 70 -11.62 7.35 -0.66
CA LYS A 70 -11.59 8.81 -0.76
C LYS A 70 -11.21 9.27 -2.17
N LYS A 71 -12.02 10.16 -2.77
CA LYS A 71 -11.83 10.66 -4.14
C LYS A 71 -10.51 11.44 -4.29
N GLU A 72 -10.15 12.24 -3.28
CA GLU A 72 -8.89 13.01 -3.21
C GLU A 72 -7.63 12.13 -3.22
N TRP A 73 -7.80 10.87 -2.81
CA TRP A 73 -6.77 9.85 -2.74
C TRP A 73 -6.85 8.85 -3.92
N GLY A 74 -7.61 9.19 -4.95
CA GLY A 74 -7.69 8.47 -6.22
C GLY A 74 -8.62 7.26 -6.22
N ALA A 75 -9.55 7.15 -5.27
CA ALA A 75 -10.54 6.07 -5.28
C ALA A 75 -11.53 6.24 -6.44
N PRO A 76 -11.93 5.15 -7.13
CA PRO A 76 -13.02 5.16 -8.09
C PRO A 76 -14.38 5.30 -7.36
N ASP A 77 -15.43 5.67 -8.09
CA ASP A 77 -16.80 5.77 -7.52
C ASP A 77 -17.51 4.41 -7.41
N LYS A 78 -16.84 3.44 -6.81
CA LYS A 78 -17.33 2.08 -6.57
C LYS A 78 -16.61 1.48 -5.37
N ASP A 79 -17.13 0.37 -4.87
CA ASP A 79 -16.47 -0.32 -3.78
C ASP A 79 -15.11 -0.88 -4.23
N VAL A 80 -14.15 -0.72 -3.33
CA VAL A 80 -12.77 -1.15 -3.50
C VAL A 80 -12.31 -1.88 -2.25
N TYR A 81 -11.27 -2.68 -2.40
CA TYR A 81 -10.43 -3.05 -1.27
C TYR A 81 -9.71 -1.82 -0.74
N ILE A 82 -9.84 -1.57 0.55
CA ILE A 82 -9.18 -0.49 1.27
C ILE A 82 -8.12 -1.11 2.18
N LEU A 83 -6.85 -0.90 1.82
CA LEU A 83 -5.70 -1.25 2.64
C LEU A 83 -5.42 -0.08 3.58
N THR A 84 -5.87 -0.17 4.82
CA THR A 84 -5.63 0.88 5.83
C THR A 84 -4.27 0.67 6.45
N ILE A 85 -3.39 1.66 6.35
CA ILE A 85 -2.03 1.65 6.88
C ILE A 85 -2.08 1.98 8.37
N THR A 86 -1.79 0.99 9.21
CA THR A 86 -1.78 1.15 10.66
C THR A 86 -0.39 1.45 11.23
N ARG A 87 0.68 1.08 10.51
CA ARG A 87 2.07 1.40 10.89
C ARG A 87 3.00 1.38 9.69
N ILE A 88 3.99 2.28 9.66
CA ILE A 88 5.10 2.27 8.71
C ILE A 88 6.33 1.68 9.41
N TYR A 89 7.02 0.73 8.77
CA TYR A 89 8.17 0.03 9.36
C TYR A 89 9.51 0.38 8.71
N ARG A 90 9.59 0.39 7.38
CA ARG A 90 10.87 0.55 6.67
C ARG A 90 10.69 1.34 5.38
N LEU A 91 11.58 2.31 5.15
CA LEU A 91 11.75 3.05 3.91
C LEU A 91 13.09 2.60 3.30
N GLU A 92 13.10 1.65 2.37
CA GLU A 92 14.37 1.21 1.77
C GLU A 92 14.64 1.93 0.44
N GLN A 93 15.89 2.40 0.32
CA GLN A 93 16.52 3.33 -0.66
C GLN A 93 16.81 4.77 -0.20
N TYR A 94 16.30 5.24 0.94
CA TYR A 94 16.69 6.56 1.51
C TYR A 94 17.60 6.46 2.75
N LEU A 95 18.09 5.26 3.06
CA LEU A 95 19.06 5.01 4.14
C LEU A 95 20.45 4.61 3.62
N LEU A 96 20.71 4.81 2.32
CA LEU A 96 22.06 4.66 1.72
C LEU A 96 22.69 6.01 1.35
N GLU A 97 22.01 7.12 1.58
CA GLU A 97 22.59 8.46 1.46
C GLU A 97 22.50 9.14 2.83
N GLY A 98 23.62 9.19 3.54
CA GLY A 98 23.79 9.99 4.74
C GLY A 98 23.65 9.23 6.06
N LYS A 99 24.73 8.56 6.46
CA LYS A 99 25.53 8.97 7.63
C LYS A 99 26.97 8.53 7.39
N GLU A 100 27.79 9.48 6.96
CA GLU A 100 29.20 9.53 7.38
C GLU A 100 29.28 9.66 8.90
#